data_AF-A0AA37WRJ8-F1
#
_entry.id   AF-A0AA37WRJ8-F1
#
_cell.length_a   1.000
_cell.length_b   1.000
_cell.length_c   1.000
_cell.angle_alpha   90.00
_cell.angle_beta   90.00
_cell.angle_gamma   90.00
#
_symmetry.space_group_name_H-M   'P 1'
#
loop_
_entity.id
_entity.type
_entity.pdbx_description
1 polymer ?
#
loop_
_entity_poly.entity_id
_entity_poly.type
_entity_poly.pdbx_seq_one_letter_code
_entity_poly.pdbx_strand_id
1 'polypeptide(L)'
;MRDASAQELLLLSALQECRIQLTAARNDALASADLRHELEAALRREEHLKTELVQERERTEAVRLVLHALAKSIGWLGLRRRLFLSRIARLGRETPDSGPQAVRHDVLLAESRRVLGVTPPTG
;
A
#
# COMPACT_ATOMS: atom_id res chain seq x y z
N MET A 1 -60.36 -9.88 41.01
CA MET A 1 -60.30 -9.27 39.66
C MET A 1 -59.25 -8.16 39.54
N ARG A 2 -59.06 -7.26 40.52
CA ARG A 2 -58.06 -6.16 40.43
C ARG A 2 -56.60 -6.61 40.36
N ASP A 3 -56.23 -7.70 41.04
CA ASP A 3 -54.84 -8.17 41.07
C ASP A 3 -54.39 -8.82 39.74
N ALA A 4 -55.31 -9.50 39.05
CA ALA A 4 -55.03 -10.11 37.74
C ALA A 4 -54.75 -9.04 36.67
N SER A 5 -55.49 -7.93 36.66
CA SER A 5 -55.24 -6.82 35.73
C SER A 5 -53.93 -6.08 36.02
N ALA A 6 -53.52 -5.96 37.28
CA ALA A 6 -52.25 -5.33 37.64
C ALA A 6 -51.06 -6.20 37.19
N GLN A 7 -51.17 -7.52 37.35
CA GLN A 7 -50.13 -8.45 36.93
C GLN A 7 -49.98 -8.52 35.40
N GLU A 8 -51.09 -8.42 34.67
CA GLU A 8 -51.10 -8.35 33.21
C GLU A 8 -50.42 -7.06 32.69
N LEU A 9 -50.71 -5.91 33.31
CA LEU A 9 -50.07 -4.64 32.95
C LEU A 9 -48.55 -4.66 33.21
N LEU A 10 -48.11 -5.25 34.32
CA LEU A 10 -46.68 -5.41 34.61
C LEU A 10 -45.99 -6.31 33.58
N LEU A 11 -46.63 -7.42 33.20
CA LEU A 11 -46.12 -8.33 32.18
C LEU A 11 -46.00 -7.63 30.82
N LEU A 12 -47.02 -6.87 30.41
CA LEU A 12 -46.99 -6.11 29.16
C LEU A 12 -45.90 -5.03 29.15
N SER A 13 -45.70 -4.33 30.27
CA SER A 13 -44.61 -3.35 30.43
C SER A 13 -43.24 -4.03 30.29
N ALA A 14 -43.03 -5.15 30.96
CA ALA A 14 -41.77 -5.90 30.90
C ALA A 14 -41.49 -6.44 29.48
N LEU A 15 -42.51 -6.93 28.78
CA LEU A 15 -42.38 -7.37 27.39
C LEU A 15 -42.06 -6.20 26.44
N GLN A 16 -42.69 -5.04 26.65
CA GLN A 16 -42.40 -3.84 25.87
C GLN A 16 -40.95 -3.38 26.09
N GLU A 17 -40.49 -3.37 27.34
CA GLU A 17 -39.11 -3.01 27.67
C GLU A 17 -38.11 -4.00 27.07
N CYS A 18 -38.37 -5.31 27.19
CA CYS A 18 -37.56 -6.34 26.57
C CYS A 18 -37.46 -6.17 25.04
N ARG A 19 -38.58 -5.85 24.37
CA ARG A 19 -38.59 -5.57 22.93
C ARG A 19 -37.69 -4.38 22.58
N ILE A 20 -37.78 -3.28 23.34
CA ILE A 20 -36.94 -2.08 23.12
C ILE A 20 -35.47 -2.44 23.28
N GLN A 21 -35.11 -3.15 24.35
CA GLN A 21 -33.74 -3.59 24.61
C GLN A 21 -33.19 -4.49 23.50
N LEU A 22 -34.00 -5.45 23.01
CA LEU A 22 -33.60 -6.32 21.90
C LEU A 22 -33.38 -5.54 20.61
N THR A 23 -34.21 -4.54 20.31
CA THR A 23 -34.01 -3.70 19.12
C THR A 23 -32.77 -2.83 19.24
N ALA A 24 -32.50 -2.27 20.42
CA ALA A 24 -31.28 -1.51 20.68
C ALA A 24 -30.03 -2.38 20.53
N ALA A 25 -30.00 -3.54 21.20
CA ALA A 25 -28.89 -4.49 21.13
C ALA A 25 -28.63 -4.99 19.70
N ARG A 26 -29.69 -5.20 18.91
CA ARG A 26 -29.55 -5.56 17.49
C ARG A 26 -28.92 -4.43 16.67
N ASN A 27 -29.37 -3.20 16.87
CA ASN A 27 -28.83 -2.05 16.16
C ASN A 27 -27.35 -1.81 16.52
N ASP A 28 -26.99 -1.95 17.80
CA ASP A 28 -25.61 -1.84 18.27
C ASP A 28 -24.73 -2.94 17.66
N ALA A 29 -25.25 -4.16 17.53
CA ALA A 29 -24.55 -5.27 16.89
C ALA A 29 -24.32 -5.01 15.38
N LEU A 30 -25.30 -4.43 14.68
CA LEU A 30 -25.17 -4.04 13.28
C LEU A 30 -24.13 -2.92 13.12
N ALA A 31 -24.22 -1.85 13.92
CA ALA A 31 -23.25 -0.75 13.89
C ALA A 31 -21.82 -1.25 14.19
N SER A 32 -21.68 -2.19 15.13
CA SER A 32 -20.40 -2.82 15.45
C SER A 32 -19.85 -3.64 14.28
N ALA A 33 -20.72 -4.33 13.53
CA ALA A 33 -20.31 -5.10 12.35
C ALA A 33 -19.85 -4.17 11.22
N ASP A 34 -20.56 -3.07 10.99
CA ASP A 34 -20.20 -2.08 9.96
C ASP A 34 -18.83 -1.45 10.26
N LEU A 35 -18.59 -1.03 11.52
CA LEU A 35 -17.29 -0.49 11.95
C LEU A 35 -16.15 -1.49 11.76
N ARG A 36 -16.39 -2.78 12.03
CA ARG A 36 -15.38 -3.83 11.79
C ARG A 36 -15.06 -3.96 10.31
N HIS A 37 -16.08 -3.91 9.46
CA HIS A 37 -15.89 -3.98 8.01
C HIS A 37 -15.10 -2.78 7.49
N GLU A 38 -15.41 -1.57 7.96
CA GLU A 38 -14.67 -0.36 7.62
C GLU A 38 -13.21 -0.43 8.08
N LEU A 39 -12.97 -0.92 9.29
CA LEU A 39 -11.62 -1.10 9.83
C LEU A 39 -10.82 -2.11 9.00
N GLU A 40 -11.41 -3.26 8.65
CA GLU A 40 -10.77 -4.24 7.77
C GLU A 40 -10.42 -3.65 6.40
N ALA A 41 -11.34 -2.88 5.80
CA ALA A 41 -11.11 -2.22 4.53
C ALA A 41 -9.98 -1.18 4.65
N ALA A 42 -9.94 -0.41 5.74
CA ALA A 42 -8.88 0.56 6.00
C ALA A 42 -7.51 -0.12 6.15
N LEU A 43 -7.42 -1.21 6.92
CA LEU A 43 -6.19 -1.97 7.12
C LEU A 43 -5.66 -2.56 5.80
N ARG A 44 -6.54 -3.08 4.93
CA ARG A 44 -6.16 -3.57 3.59
C ARG A 44 -5.59 -2.44 2.72
N ARG A 45 -6.20 -1.24 2.75
CA ARG A 45 -5.69 -0.07 2.03
C ARG A 45 -4.33 0.37 2.58
N GLU A 46 -4.16 0.38 3.90
CA GLU A 46 -2.90 0.72 4.53
C GLU A 46 -1.78 -0.23 4.11
N GLU A 47 -2.04 -1.55 4.11
CA GLU A 47 -1.06 -2.55 3.70
C GLU A 47 -0.66 -2.42 2.21
N HIS A 48 -1.64 -2.12 1.36
CA HIS A 48 -1.38 -1.82 -0.05
C HIS A 48 -0.46 -0.59 -0.21
N LEU A 49 -0.79 0.50 0.49
CA LEU A 49 0.01 1.73 0.45
C LEU A 49 1.42 1.52 1.01
N LYS A 50 1.58 0.72 2.07
CA LYS A 50 2.90 0.34 2.59
C LYS A 50 3.73 -0.37 1.52
N THR A 51 3.11 -1.31 0.81
CA THR A 51 3.77 -2.05 -0.28
C THR A 51 4.19 -1.13 -1.41
N GLU A 52 3.31 -0.23 -1.86
CA GLU A 52 3.63 0.76 -2.89
C GLU A 52 4.75 1.70 -2.45
N LEU A 53 4.71 2.18 -1.20
CA LEU A 53 5.71 3.07 -0.65
C LEU A 53 7.09 2.42 -0.59
N VAL A 54 7.17 1.13 -0.27
CA VAL A 54 8.44 0.38 -0.36
C VAL A 54 8.92 0.34 -1.80
N GLN A 55 8.05 0.01 -2.77
CA GLN A 55 8.44 -0.01 -4.19
C GLN A 55 8.93 1.37 -4.69
N GLU A 56 8.27 2.47 -4.29
CA GLU A 56 8.68 3.83 -4.65
C GLU A 56 10.03 4.22 -4.03
N ARG A 57 10.31 3.78 -2.80
CA ARG A 57 11.65 3.93 -2.21
C ARG A 57 12.70 3.17 -3.01
N GLU A 58 12.39 1.96 -3.45
CA GLU A 58 13.29 1.17 -4.30
C GLU A 58 13.51 1.81 -5.67
N ARG A 59 12.48 2.39 -6.29
CA ARG A 59 12.60 3.20 -7.52
C ARG A 59 13.51 4.40 -7.30
N THR A 60 13.32 5.13 -6.21
CA THR A 60 14.16 6.28 -5.86
C THR A 60 15.63 5.87 -5.66
N GLU A 61 15.86 4.77 -4.98
CA GLU A 61 17.22 4.27 -4.75
C GLU A 61 17.89 3.83 -6.05
N ALA A 62 17.16 3.17 -6.97
CA ALA A 62 17.68 2.87 -8.30
C ALA A 62 18.10 4.14 -9.05
N VAL A 63 17.30 5.20 -9.03
CA VAL A 63 17.67 6.48 -9.66
C VAL A 63 18.95 7.04 -9.03
N ARG A 64 19.08 7.01 -7.70
CA ARG A 64 20.31 7.46 -7.02
C ARG A 64 21.54 6.65 -7.44
N LEU A 65 21.39 5.33 -7.58
CA LEU A 65 22.47 4.45 -8.05
C LEU A 65 22.87 4.77 -9.50
N VAL A 66 21.90 5.06 -10.38
CA VAL A 66 22.20 5.53 -11.75
C VAL A 66 22.94 6.86 -11.74
N LEU A 67 22.49 7.83 -10.95
CA LEU A 67 23.14 9.13 -10.84
C LEU A 67 24.56 9.00 -10.27
N HIS A 68 24.77 8.12 -9.29
CA HIS A 68 26.10 7.83 -8.76
C HIS A 68 27.00 7.19 -9.83
N ALA A 69 26.49 6.20 -10.55
CA ALA A 69 27.21 5.57 -11.65
C ALA A 69 27.55 6.59 -12.75
N LEU A 70 26.63 7.49 -13.09
CA LEU A 70 26.81 8.59 -14.03
C LEU A 70 27.93 9.53 -13.56
N ALA A 71 27.82 10.06 -12.35
CA ALA A 71 28.81 10.99 -11.78
C ALA A 71 30.22 10.40 -11.79
N LYS A 72 30.37 9.13 -11.41
CA LYS A 72 31.67 8.43 -11.45
C LYS A 72 32.16 8.14 -12.86
N SER A 73 31.31 8.26 -13.88
CA SER A 73 31.62 7.95 -15.29
C SER A 73 31.88 9.21 -16.12
N ILE A 74 31.70 10.39 -15.55
CA ILE A 74 32.08 11.66 -16.17
C ILE A 74 33.59 11.83 -16.01
N GLY A 75 34.28 12.12 -17.12
CA GLY A 75 35.68 12.53 -17.15
C GLY A 75 35.83 13.93 -17.75
N TRP A 76 37.07 14.36 -17.97
CA TRP A 76 37.38 15.68 -18.56
C TRP A 76 36.66 15.92 -19.89
N LEU A 77 36.63 14.91 -20.77
CA LEU A 77 36.02 15.00 -22.10
C LEU A 77 34.54 14.57 -22.12
N GLY A 78 33.87 14.54 -20.96
CA GLY A 78 32.48 14.15 -20.83
C GLY A 78 32.24 12.68 -20.43
N LEU A 79 31.08 12.15 -20.82
CA LEU A 79 30.61 10.84 -20.35
C LEU A 79 31.40 9.68 -20.96
N ARG A 80 32.08 8.90 -20.11
CA ARG A 80 32.71 7.63 -20.48
C ARG A 80 31.63 6.53 -20.60
N ARG A 81 30.94 6.48 -21.74
CA ARG A 81 29.79 5.57 -22.00
C ARG A 81 30.05 4.11 -21.62
N ARG A 82 31.22 3.55 -21.98
CA ARG A 82 31.59 2.16 -21.65
C ARG A 82 31.68 1.91 -20.15
N LEU A 83 32.23 2.87 -19.40
CA LEU A 83 32.37 2.79 -17.94
C LEU A 83 31.02 2.94 -17.24
N PHE A 84 30.15 3.81 -17.77
CA PHE A 84 28.78 3.94 -17.28
C PHE A 84 28.00 2.63 -17.46
N LEU A 85 28.01 2.08 -18.67
CA LEU A 85 27.35 0.81 -18.98
C LEU A 85 27.87 -0.35 -18.13
N SER A 86 29.18 -0.44 -17.91
CA SER A 86 29.74 -1.52 -17.07
C SER A 86 29.27 -1.42 -15.61
N ARG A 87 29.09 -0.20 -15.08
CA ARG A 87 28.55 0.03 -13.74
C ARG A 87 27.06 -0.29 -13.66
N ILE A 88 26.26 0.13 -14.64
CA ILE A 88 24.82 -0.22 -14.70
C ILE A 88 24.64 -1.73 -14.81
N ALA A 89 25.42 -2.41 -15.66
CA ALA A 89 25.36 -3.86 -15.78
C ALA A 89 25.75 -4.59 -14.47
N ARG A 90 26.68 -4.02 -13.71
CA ARG A 90 27.04 -4.54 -12.39
C ARG A 90 25.89 -4.36 -11.39
N LEU A 91 25.30 -3.16 -11.31
CA LEU A 91 24.13 -2.90 -10.46
C LEU A 91 22.96 -3.81 -10.80
N GLY A 92 22.73 -4.07 -12.10
CA GLY A 92 21.69 -5.00 -12.55
C GLY A 92 21.94 -6.43 -12.07
N ARG A 93 23.19 -6.91 -12.05
CA ARG A 93 23.52 -8.24 -11.51
C ARG A 93 23.45 -8.33 -9.98
N GLU A 94 23.68 -7.22 -9.29
CA GLU A 94 23.58 -7.13 -7.83
C GLU A 94 22.13 -6.92 -7.35
N THR A 95 21.21 -6.60 -8.26
CA THR A 95 19.78 -6.42 -7.96
C THR A 95 19.08 -7.79 -7.91
N PRO A 96 18.33 -8.10 -6.83
CA PRO A 96 17.53 -9.32 -6.77
C PRO A 96 16.38 -9.33 -7.78
N ASP A 97 16.13 -10.49 -8.40
CA ASP A 97 15.04 -10.69 -9.37
C ASP A 97 13.63 -10.75 -8.72
N SER A 98 13.54 -10.74 -7.39
CA SER A 98 12.28 -10.85 -6.65
C SER A 98 12.22 -9.92 -5.44
N GLY A 99 11.00 -9.69 -4.96
CA GLY A 99 10.74 -8.74 -3.87
C GLY A 99 10.70 -7.28 -4.34
N PRO A 100 10.61 -6.32 -3.40
CA PRO A 100 10.48 -4.91 -3.74
C PRO A 100 11.67 -4.36 -4.55
N GLN A 101 12.88 -4.91 -4.33
CA GLN A 101 14.09 -4.50 -5.03
C GLN A 101 14.07 -4.86 -6.53
N ALA A 102 13.24 -5.83 -6.96
CA ALA A 102 13.15 -6.22 -8.37
C ALA A 102 12.71 -5.06 -9.27
N VAL A 103 11.91 -4.12 -8.73
CA VAL A 103 11.48 -2.90 -9.44
C VAL A 103 12.67 -2.05 -9.90
N ARG A 104 13.85 -2.18 -9.27
CA ARG A 104 15.06 -1.46 -9.67
C ARG A 104 15.53 -1.84 -11.08
N HIS A 105 15.29 -3.06 -11.57
CA HIS A 105 15.74 -3.47 -12.91
C HIS A 105 15.16 -2.56 -14.00
N ASP A 106 13.86 -2.29 -13.94
CA ASP A 106 13.15 -1.44 -14.90
C ASP A 106 13.68 -0.01 -14.86
N VAL A 107 13.91 0.52 -13.65
CA VAL A 107 14.43 1.88 -13.45
C VAL A 107 15.88 1.99 -13.95
N LEU A 108 16.75 1.03 -13.62
CA LEU A 108 18.13 1.01 -14.11
C LEU A 108 18.17 1.01 -15.64
N LEU A 109 17.30 0.23 -16.29
CA LEU A 109 17.21 0.17 -17.74
C LEU A 109 16.67 1.48 -18.34
N ALA A 110 15.55 1.99 -17.82
CA ALA A 110 14.92 3.21 -18.32
C ALA A 110 15.85 4.43 -18.18
N GLU A 111 16.42 4.62 -16.99
CA GLU A 111 17.27 5.78 -16.71
C GLU A 111 18.62 5.69 -17.42
N SER A 112 19.20 4.49 -17.56
CA SER A 112 20.43 4.34 -18.35
C SER A 112 20.20 4.67 -19.84
N ARG A 113 19.05 4.32 -20.40
CA ARG A 113 18.66 4.71 -21.77
C ARG A 113 18.54 6.23 -21.90
N ARG A 114 17.86 6.90 -20.95
CA ARG A 114 17.76 8.37 -20.93
C ARG A 114 19.14 9.04 -20.88
N VAL A 115 20.02 8.59 -19.99
CA VAL A 115 21.39 9.12 -19.87
C VAL A 115 22.17 8.96 -21.18
N LEU A 116 21.96 7.86 -21.89
CA LEU A 116 22.65 7.57 -23.15
C LEU A 116 22.06 8.27 -24.37
N GLY A 117 20.98 9.04 -24.19
CA GLY A 117 20.24 9.71 -25.25
C GLY A 117 19.39 8.77 -26.11
N VAL A 118 19.07 7.58 -25.59
CA VAL A 118 18.20 6.61 -26.26
C VAL A 118 16.79 6.84 -25.72
N THR A 119 15.98 7.59 -26.46
CA THR A 119 14.59 7.82 -26.09
C THR A 119 13.86 6.46 -26.01
N PRO A 120 13.21 6.11 -24.89
CA PRO A 120 12.40 4.90 -24.85
C PRO A 120 11.22 5.04 -25.83
N PRO A 121 10.77 3.96 -26.49
CA PRO A 121 9.52 4.01 -27.23
C PRO A 121 8.42 4.42 -26.24
N THR A 122 7.68 5.46 -26.57
CA THR A 122 6.43 5.83 -25.88
C THR A 122 5.52 4.60 -25.89
N GLY A 123 5.35 3.99 -24.74
CA GLY A 123 4.33 2.97 -24.47
C GLY A 123 3.24 3.58 -23.61
#